data_AF-A0A426XQ16-F1
#
_entry.id   AF-A0A426XQ16-F1
#
_cell.length_a   1.000
_cell.length_b   1.000
_cell.length_c   1.000
_cell.angle_alpha   90.00
_cell.angle_beta   90.00
_cell.angle_gamma   90.00
#
_symmetry.space_group_name_H-M   'P 1'
#
loop_
_entity.id
_entity.type
_entity.pdbx_description
1 polymer ?
#
loop_
_entity_poly.entity_id
_entity_poly.type
_entity_poly.pdbx_seq_one_letter_code
_entity_poly.pdbx_strand_id
1 'polypeptide(L)'
;MDVGADAILCCLKQGEKDDKIIAVCADDPEYKHYNDIKELPPHRLAEIRRFFEDYKKNENKEVAVNDFLPASSAYEAIQHSM
;
A
#
# COMPACT_ATOMS: atom_id res chain seq x y z
N MET A 1 -16.45 -7.59 8.16
CA MET A 1 -16.34 -6.59 7.08
C MET A 1 -15.48 -7.23 6.03
N ASP A 2 -16.11 -7.77 4.99
CA ASP A 2 -15.44 -8.44 3.88
C ASP A 2 -14.67 -7.40 3.06
N VAL A 3 -13.45 -7.11 3.47
CA VAL A 3 -12.42 -6.70 2.53
C VAL A 3 -12.01 -8.01 1.85
N GLY A 4 -12.67 -8.32 0.73
CA GLY A 4 -12.31 -9.45 -0.12
C GLY A 4 -10.81 -9.39 -0.38
N ALA A 5 -10.12 -10.46 0.02
CA ALA A 5 -8.67 -10.52 0.16
C ALA A 5 -7.96 -10.68 -1.19
N ASP A 6 -8.25 -9.82 -2.17
CA ASP A 6 -7.69 -9.90 -3.53
C ASP A 6 -7.05 -8.55 -3.94
N ALA A 7 -6.29 -7.99 -3.00
CA ALA A 7 -5.63 -6.72 -3.09
C ALA A 7 -4.20 -6.88 -3.62
N ILE A 8 -3.75 -5.98 -4.52
CA ILE A 8 -2.33 -5.64 -4.60
C ILE A 8 -1.91 -5.18 -3.22
N LEU A 9 -1.24 -6.04 -2.48
CA LEU A 9 -0.98 -5.81 -1.08
C LEU A 9 0.46 -5.38 -0.94
N CYS A 10 0.68 -4.10 -0.69
CA CYS A 10 2.03 -3.58 -0.57
C CYS A 10 2.22 -2.90 0.77
N CYS A 11 3.26 -3.28 1.50
CA CYS A 11 3.64 -2.60 2.74
C CYS A 11 4.48 -1.37 2.45
N LEU A 12 3.99 -0.20 2.89
CA LEU A 12 4.85 0.98 3.08
C LEU A 12 5.34 0.99 4.52
N LYS A 13 6.66 0.96 4.72
CA LYS A 13 7.29 1.04 6.05
C LYS A 13 7.55 2.50 6.40
N GLN A 14 6.84 3.02 7.40
CA GLN A 14 7.11 4.32 8.04
C GLN A 14 7.68 4.08 9.45
N GLY A 15 8.89 4.58 9.74
CA GLY A 15 9.47 4.69 11.09
C GLY A 15 9.10 3.57 12.09
N GLU A 16 8.57 3.94 13.28
CA GLU A 16 7.96 3.00 14.22
C GLU A 16 6.76 2.28 13.59
N LYS A 17 7.00 1.08 13.05
CA LYS A 17 6.02 0.04 12.66
C LYS A 17 4.66 0.56 12.14
N ASP A 18 4.65 1.49 11.19
CA ASP A 18 3.41 1.94 10.55
C ASP A 18 3.31 1.36 9.13
N ASP A 19 3.07 0.06 9.05
CA ASP A 19 2.87 -0.66 7.80
C ASP A 19 1.50 -0.31 7.19
N LYS A 20 1.51 0.30 6.01
CA LYS A 20 0.29 0.56 5.23
C LYS A 20 0.08 -0.54 4.22
N ILE A 21 -1.16 -0.99 4.07
CA ILE A 21 -1.62 -1.92 3.04
C ILE A 21 -2.22 -1.10 1.89
N ILE A 22 -1.68 -1.24 0.69
CA ILE A 22 -2.36 -0.81 -0.55
C ILE A 22 -3.29 -1.94 -0.99
N ALA A 23 -4.40 -1.64 -1.65
CA ALA A 23 -5.36 -2.63 -2.12
C ALA A 23 -6.15 -2.11 -3.32
N VAL A 24 -6.68 -3.05 -4.11
CA VAL A 24 -7.66 -2.78 -5.17
C VAL A 24 -8.99 -3.41 -4.82
N CYS A 25 -10.09 -2.90 -5.39
CA CYS A 25 -11.40 -3.48 -5.21
C CYS A 25 -11.59 -4.67 -6.16
N ALA A 26 -11.93 -5.85 -5.63
CA ALA A 26 -12.07 -7.08 -6.41
C ALA A 26 -13.23 -7.04 -7.42
N ASP A 27 -14.29 -6.28 -7.11
CA ASP A 27 -15.47 -6.16 -7.97
C ASP A 27 -15.39 -4.99 -8.96
N ASP A 28 -14.35 -4.16 -8.87
CA ASP A 28 -14.19 -3.03 -9.77
C ASP A 28 -13.64 -3.51 -11.13
N PRO A 29 -14.39 -3.40 -12.24
CA PRO A 29 -13.93 -3.85 -13.55
C PRO A 29 -12.66 -3.12 -14.02
N GLU A 30 -12.41 -1.90 -13.54
CA GLU A 30 -11.22 -1.11 -13.86
C GLU A 30 -9.99 -1.63 -13.10
N TYR A 31 -10.14 -2.24 -11.93
CA TYR A 31 -9.00 -2.61 -11.08
C TYR A 31 -8.85 -4.10 -10.76
N LYS A 32 -9.88 -4.92 -10.95
CA LYS A 32 -9.89 -6.36 -10.61
C LYS A 32 -8.86 -7.23 -11.34
N HIS A 33 -8.25 -6.71 -12.39
CA HIS A 33 -7.27 -7.43 -13.20
C HIS A 33 -5.84 -7.23 -12.71
N TYR A 34 -5.63 -6.36 -11.73
CA TYR A 34 -4.34 -6.08 -11.14
C TYR A 34 -4.04 -7.04 -9.98
N ASN A 35 -2.89 -7.70 -10.03
CA ASN A 35 -2.42 -8.69 -9.07
C ASN A 35 -1.12 -8.27 -8.36
N ASP A 36 -0.31 -7.38 -8.95
CA ASP A 36 0.93 -6.87 -8.34
C ASP A 36 1.07 -5.34 -8.46
N ILE A 37 1.67 -4.70 -7.45
CA ILE A 37 1.84 -3.24 -7.41
C ILE A 37 2.64 -2.69 -8.57
N LYS A 38 3.51 -3.51 -9.16
CA LYS A 38 4.31 -3.15 -10.33
C LYS A 38 3.48 -3.06 -11.61
N GLU A 39 2.27 -3.62 -11.62
CA GLU A 39 1.35 -3.53 -12.75
C GLU A 39 0.62 -2.19 -12.79
N LEU A 40 0.58 -1.47 -11.66
CA LEU A 40 0.04 -0.12 -11.62
C LEU A 40 0.96 0.86 -12.37
N PRO A 41 0.39 1.90 -13.01
CA PRO A 41 1.19 2.91 -13.68
C PRO A 41 2.23 3.55 -12.73
N PRO A 42 3.48 3.75 -13.17
CA PRO A 42 4.56 4.25 -12.30
C PRO A 42 4.26 5.63 -11.71
N HIS A 43 3.44 6.45 -12.39
CA HIS A 43 3.00 7.74 -11.87
C HIS A 43 2.09 7.60 -10.64
N ARG A 44 1.23 6.57 -10.57
CA ARG A 44 0.38 6.30 -9.40
C ARG A 44 1.23 5.93 -8.19
N LEU A 45 2.26 5.11 -8.40
CA LEU A 45 3.19 4.72 -7.35
C LEU A 45 3.97 5.93 -6.81
N ALA A 46 4.40 6.83 -7.70
CA ALA A 46 5.08 8.06 -7.32
C ALA A 46 4.16 9.02 -6.54
N GLU A 47 2.89 9.14 -6.95
CA GLU A 47 1.88 9.94 -6.26
C GLU A 47 1.62 9.42 -4.84
N ILE A 48 1.41 8.11 -4.69
CA ILE A 48 1.20 7.46 -3.39
C ILE A 48 2.40 7.70 -2.47
N ARG A 49 3.63 7.48 -2.98
CA ARG A 49 4.85 7.72 -2.21
C ARG A 49 4.93 9.18 -1.75
N ARG A 50 4.74 10.13 -2.67
CA ARG A 50 4.80 11.57 -2.35
C ARG A 50 3.73 11.97 -1.34
N PHE A 51 2.52 11.45 -1.46
CA PHE A 51 1.44 11.70 -0.51
C PHE A 51 1.84 11.31 0.92
N PHE A 52 2.40 10.10 1.11
CA PHE A 52 2.82 9.65 2.44
C PHE A 52 4.09 10.34 2.96
N GLU A 53 4.97 10.83 2.10
CA GLU A 53 6.10 11.67 2.53
C GLU A 53 5.62 13.06 3.01
N ASP A 54 4.57 13.59 2.40
CA ASP A 54 4.17 14.98 2.57
C ASP A 54 3.05 15.18 3.60
N TYR A 55 2.15 14.21 3.82
CA TYR A 55 0.91 14.43 4.57
C TYR A 55 1.12 14.89 6.03
N LYS A 56 2.25 14.54 6.65
CA LYS A 56 2.60 14.93 8.03
C LYS A 56 3.65 16.04 8.12
N LYS A 57 4.09 16.62 6.99
CA LYS A 57 5.10 17.69 7.01
C LYS A 57 4.66 18.91 7.81
N ASN A 58 3.37 19.28 7.72
CA ASN A 58 2.81 20.39 8.50
C ASN A 58 2.71 20.11 10.00
N GLU A 59 2.83 18.85 10.42
CA GLU A 59 2.91 18.46 11.84
C GLU A 59 4.36 18.48 12.38
N ASN A 60 5.33 18.94 11.57
CA ASN A 60 6.77 18.84 11.85
C ASN A 60 7.23 17.38 12.11
N LYS A 61 6.57 16.42 11.46
CA LYS A 61 6.97 15.01 11.48
C LYS A 61 7.55 14.62 10.12
N GLU A 62 8.70 13.96 10.15
CA GLU A 62 9.31 13.40 8.96
C GLU A 62 8.78 11.99 8.72
N VAL A 63 8.40 11.70 7.47
CA VAL A 63 7.93 10.39 7.05
C VAL A 63 8.83 9.89 5.94
N ALA A 64 9.61 8.85 6.24
CA ALA A 64 10.34 8.10 5.21
C ALA A 64 9.45 6.98 4.70
N VAL A 65 9.27 6.93 3.37
CA VAL A 65 8.55 5.86 2.69
C VAL A 65 9.58 4.95 2.01
N ASN A 66 9.67 3.70 2.46
CA ASN A 66 10.54 2.70 1.84
C ASN A 66 9.95 2.14 0.54
N ASP A 67 10.66 1.20 -0.08
CA ASP A 67 10.19 0.53 -1.28
C ASP A 67 8.98 -0.35 -1.05
N PHE A 68 8.20 -0.46 -2.12
CA PHE A 68 7.01 -1.27 -2.20
C PHE A 68 7.36 -2.77 -2.12
N LEU A 69 6.79 -3.49 -1.15
CA LEU A 69 6.89 -4.94 -1.01
C LEU A 69 5.87 -5.70 -1.91
N PRO A 70 6.13 -6.97 -2.25
CA PRO A 70 5.19 -7.78 -3.03
C PRO A 70 3.91 -8.12 -2.25
N ALA A 71 2.87 -8.52 -2.99
CA ALA A 71 1.57 -8.95 -2.47
C ALA A 71 1.69 -9.95 -1.28
N SER A 72 2.61 -10.91 -1.39
CA SER A 72 2.84 -11.95 -0.37
C SER A 72 3.18 -11.38 1.01
N SER A 73 4.07 -10.38 1.09
CA SER A 73 4.50 -9.79 2.36
C SER A 73 3.35 -9.14 3.11
N ALA A 74 2.38 -8.64 2.35
CA ALA A 74 1.30 -7.88 2.93
C ALA A 74 0.11 -8.82 3.25
N TYR A 75 -0.02 -10.00 2.60
CA TYR A 75 -0.85 -11.10 3.12
C TYR A 75 -0.33 -11.59 4.47
N GLU A 76 0.98 -11.77 4.62
CA GLU A 76 1.61 -12.12 5.90
C GLU A 76 1.29 -11.07 6.98
N ALA A 77 1.34 -9.78 6.65
CA ALA A 77 1.00 -8.70 7.57
C ALA A 77 -0.48 -8.75 8.04
N ILE A 78 -1.42 -9.07 7.13
CA ILE A 78 -2.83 -9.29 7.50
C ILE A 78 -2.95 -10.49 8.42
N GLN A 79 -2.34 -11.63 8.07
CA GLN A 79 -2.41 -12.86 8.89
C GLN A 79 -1.83 -12.65 10.28
N HIS A 80 -0.75 -11.88 10.41
CA HIS A 80 -0.18 -11.53 11.71
C HIS A 80 -1.04 -10.57 12.55
N SER A 81 -1.99 -9.87 11.91
CA SER A 81 -2.85 -8.88 12.57
C SER A 81 -4.25 -9.42 12.90
N MET A 82 -4.57 -10.66 12.49
CA MET A 82 -5.78 -11.40 12.85
C MET A 82 -5.58 -12.23 14.11
#